data_AF-A0A2F0AHY0-F1
#
_entry.id   AF-A0A2F0AHY0-F1
#
_cell.length_a   1.000
_cell.length_b   1.000
_cell.length_c   1.000
_cell.angle_alpha   90.00
_cell.angle_beta   90.00
_cell.angle_gamma   90.00
#
_symmetry.space_group_name_H-M   'P 1'
#
loop_
_entity.id
_entity.type
_entity.pdbx_description
1 polymer ?
#
loop_
_entity_poly.entity_id
_entity_poly.type
_entity_poly.pdbx_seq_one_letter_code
_entity_poly.pdbx_strand_id
1 'polypeptide(L)'
;MNFKTKIIKIKGKNLESFFQNLVTNDIQLLQNNQALYSAMLTPQGKYLEDFIILKDKDFFLIEVNSQSVDEIIKLISKYDLRQTLSISIAKDINTFCILYNDLPASVMTDLSKYKIIKDNNFFIFSDPRKARYLVRIWVNKKNIKSLPYNINLDSSSKLLNLERIKNSIPDSSIDLEKEKSFILNFNFDKLNAISFNKGCYIGQENTSRQNYRGKIKYLLKTIMLVDGIFPEINTELFSEKQKIGVMKSHEEKYGLALLKVDSAKKDKILALDKINFRFKVI
;
A
#
# COMPACT_ATOMS: atom_id res chain seq x y z
N MET A 1 -0.82 1.60 5.69
CA MET A 1 -0.80 0.51 6.64
C MET A 1 -1.14 0.96 8.03
N ASN A 2 -2.32 0.56 8.45
CA ASN A 2 -2.39 -0.18 9.68
C ASN A 2 -1.57 -1.47 9.48
N PHE A 3 -0.47 -1.63 10.21
CA PHE A 3 0.37 -2.84 10.13
C PHE A 3 -0.33 -4.07 10.74
N LYS A 4 -1.54 -3.89 11.30
CA LYS A 4 -2.45 -4.98 11.65
C LYS A 4 -3.16 -5.47 10.39
N THR A 5 -2.56 -6.47 9.76
CA THR A 5 -3.10 -7.10 8.56
C THR A 5 -3.62 -8.51 8.83
N LYS A 6 -4.42 -9.03 7.90
CA LYS A 6 -4.84 -10.44 7.86
C LYS A 6 -4.59 -11.00 6.47
N ILE A 7 -4.50 -12.33 6.38
CA ILE A 7 -4.38 -13.04 5.11
C ILE A 7 -5.73 -13.63 4.72
N ILE A 8 -6.18 -13.31 3.51
CA ILE A 8 -7.28 -13.99 2.83
C ILE A 8 -6.67 -15.00 1.86
N LYS A 9 -7.11 -16.25 1.94
CA LYS A 9 -6.76 -17.32 1.01
C LYS A 9 -7.88 -17.50 0.00
N ILE A 10 -7.51 -17.49 -1.28
CA ILE A 10 -8.46 -17.60 -2.40
C ILE A 10 -8.03 -18.74 -3.32
N LYS A 11 -8.94 -19.68 -3.51
CA LYS A 11 -8.82 -20.83 -4.40
C LYS A 11 -9.91 -20.80 -5.45
N GLY A 12 -9.64 -21.28 -6.66
CA GLY A 12 -10.68 -21.42 -7.67
C GLY A 12 -10.12 -21.63 -9.06
N LYS A 13 -11.01 -21.96 -10.00
CA LYS A 13 -10.63 -22.09 -11.41
C LYS A 13 -10.33 -20.72 -11.99
N ASN A 14 -9.33 -20.62 -12.87
CA ASN A 14 -9.01 -19.41 -13.62
C ASN A 14 -8.70 -18.18 -12.74
N LEU A 15 -8.12 -18.40 -11.56
CA LEU A 15 -7.83 -17.34 -10.58
C LEU A 15 -7.03 -16.18 -11.18
N GLU A 16 -6.03 -16.49 -12.02
CA GLU A 16 -5.22 -15.48 -12.68
C GLU A 16 -6.04 -14.58 -13.59
N SER A 17 -6.87 -15.14 -14.48
CA SER A 17 -7.66 -14.33 -15.42
C SER A 17 -8.78 -13.57 -14.71
N PHE A 18 -9.36 -14.14 -13.64
CA PHE A 18 -10.32 -13.44 -12.80
C PHE A 18 -9.71 -12.17 -12.19
N PHE A 19 -8.56 -12.29 -11.52
CA PHE A 19 -7.90 -11.13 -10.91
C PHE A 19 -7.29 -10.19 -11.95
N GLN A 20 -6.85 -10.70 -13.11
CA GLN A 20 -6.24 -9.88 -14.16
C GLN A 20 -7.19 -8.79 -14.65
N ASN A 21 -8.49 -9.05 -14.69
CA ASN A 21 -9.48 -8.06 -15.12
C ASN A 21 -10.03 -7.19 -13.97
N LEU A 22 -9.64 -7.49 -12.73
CA LEU A 22 -10.23 -6.90 -11.53
C LEU A 22 -9.32 -5.90 -10.84
N VAL A 23 -8.00 -6.08 -10.93
CA VAL A 23 -7.02 -5.28 -10.17
C VAL A 23 -6.11 -4.44 -11.05
N THR A 24 -5.53 -3.39 -10.49
CA THR A 24 -4.73 -2.38 -11.21
C THR A 24 -3.38 -2.88 -11.70
N ASN A 25 -2.81 -3.89 -11.06
CA ASN A 25 -1.50 -4.46 -11.42
C ASN A 25 -1.60 -5.77 -12.20
N ASP A 26 -0.50 -6.15 -12.86
CA ASP A 26 -0.44 -7.33 -13.72
C ASP A 26 -0.23 -8.62 -12.91
N ILE A 27 -1.25 -9.48 -12.88
CA ILE A 27 -1.25 -10.74 -12.15
C ILE A 27 -0.23 -11.74 -12.74
N GLN A 28 0.13 -11.61 -14.02
CA GLN A 28 1.13 -12.46 -14.65
C GLN A 28 2.50 -12.32 -13.97
N LEU A 29 2.77 -11.17 -13.33
CA LEU A 29 3.99 -10.94 -12.57
C LEU A 29 4.14 -11.89 -11.37
N LEU A 30 3.06 -12.48 -10.84
CA LEU A 30 3.13 -13.45 -9.74
C LEU A 30 3.82 -14.76 -10.15
N GLN A 31 3.90 -15.07 -11.44
CA GLN A 31 4.60 -16.27 -11.94
C GLN A 31 6.11 -16.21 -11.67
N ASN A 32 6.66 -15.02 -11.42
CA ASN A 32 8.09 -14.79 -11.16
C ASN A 32 8.48 -14.91 -9.68
N ASN A 33 7.70 -15.66 -8.88
CA ASN A 33 7.87 -15.84 -7.43
C ASN A 33 8.13 -14.51 -6.70
N GLN A 34 7.27 -13.53 -6.94
CA GLN A 34 7.36 -12.20 -6.35
C GLN A 34 6.02 -11.75 -5.76
N ALA A 35 6.10 -10.84 -4.79
CA ALA A 35 4.92 -10.17 -4.26
C ALA A 35 4.44 -9.08 -5.19
N LEU A 36 3.12 -8.89 -5.23
CA LEU A 36 2.47 -7.88 -6.04
C LEU A 36 1.64 -6.96 -5.15
N TYR A 37 1.88 -5.66 -5.22
CA TYR A 37 0.94 -4.69 -4.66
C TYR A 37 -0.06 -4.28 -5.73
N SER A 38 -1.33 -4.19 -5.36
CA SER A 38 -2.39 -3.86 -6.32
C SER A 38 -3.58 -3.23 -5.60
N ALA A 39 -4.49 -2.65 -6.38
CA ALA A 39 -5.73 -2.08 -5.89
C ALA A 39 -6.92 -2.54 -6.72
N MET A 40 -8.09 -2.50 -6.09
CA MET A 40 -9.40 -2.56 -6.74
C MET A 40 -10.00 -1.16 -6.79
N LEU A 41 -10.65 -0.85 -7.91
CA LEU A 41 -11.25 0.45 -8.16
C LEU A 41 -12.73 0.33 -8.48
N THR A 42 -13.45 1.43 -8.30
CA THR A 42 -14.78 1.60 -8.91
C THR A 42 -14.64 1.66 -10.44
N PRO A 43 -15.74 1.44 -11.20
CA PRO A 43 -15.76 1.69 -12.64
C PRO A 43 -15.31 3.12 -13.01
N GLN A 44 -15.54 4.09 -12.13
CA GLN A 44 -15.10 5.48 -12.27
C GLN A 44 -13.62 5.69 -11.88
N GLY A 45 -12.83 4.64 -11.63
CA GLY A 45 -11.42 4.72 -11.29
C GLY A 45 -11.14 5.28 -9.90
N LYS A 46 -12.09 5.16 -8.97
CA LYS A 46 -11.93 5.59 -7.57
C LYS A 46 -11.44 4.44 -6.71
N TYR A 47 -10.61 4.75 -5.72
CA TYR A 47 -10.07 3.78 -4.77
C TYR A 47 -11.18 3.02 -4.03
N LEU A 48 -11.08 1.69 -3.96
CA LEU A 48 -11.87 0.86 -3.06
C LEU A 48 -10.99 0.23 -1.98
N GLU A 49 -10.06 -0.62 -2.41
CA GLU A 49 -9.20 -1.40 -1.52
C GLU A 49 -7.84 -1.65 -2.17
N ASP A 50 -6.79 -1.75 -1.37
CA ASP A 50 -5.46 -2.17 -1.77
C ASP A 50 -4.98 -3.38 -0.98
N PHE A 51 -4.06 -4.14 -1.57
CA PHE A 51 -3.55 -5.35 -0.95
C PHE A 51 -2.27 -5.85 -1.59
N ILE A 52 -1.57 -6.72 -0.86
CA ILE A 52 -0.40 -7.45 -1.35
C ILE A 52 -0.83 -8.88 -1.68
N ILE A 53 -0.44 -9.39 -2.85
CA ILE A 53 -0.74 -10.74 -3.32
C ILE A 53 0.54 -11.55 -3.40
N LEU A 54 0.49 -12.78 -2.89
CA LEU A 54 1.38 -13.88 -3.28
C LEU A 54 0.59 -14.97 -3.97
N LYS A 55 1.21 -15.62 -4.96
CA LYS A 55 0.75 -16.89 -5.50
C LYS A 55 1.54 -18.02 -4.86
N ASP A 56 0.84 -19.01 -4.33
CA ASP A 56 1.44 -20.27 -3.94
C ASP A 56 0.65 -21.43 -4.55
N LYS A 57 1.31 -22.20 -5.41
CA LYS A 57 0.71 -23.30 -6.19
C LYS A 57 -0.54 -22.84 -6.95
N ASP A 58 -1.71 -23.31 -6.53
CA ASP A 58 -3.03 -23.12 -7.14
C ASP A 58 -3.89 -22.05 -6.43
N PHE A 59 -3.33 -21.33 -5.45
CA PHE A 59 -4.07 -20.33 -4.69
C PHE A 59 -3.34 -19.00 -4.56
N PHE A 60 -4.12 -17.95 -4.28
CA PHE A 60 -3.60 -16.66 -3.87
C PHE A 60 -3.73 -16.49 -2.36
N LEU A 61 -2.72 -15.86 -1.78
CA LEU A 61 -2.74 -15.30 -0.44
C LEU A 61 -2.71 -13.79 -0.59
N ILE A 62 -3.72 -13.13 -0.04
CA ILE A 62 -3.89 -11.69 -0.12
C ILE A 62 -3.78 -11.11 1.27
N GLU A 63 -2.75 -10.30 1.50
CA GLU A 63 -2.60 -9.51 2.71
C GLU A 63 -3.39 -8.21 2.60
N VAL A 64 -4.31 -8.03 3.56
CA VAL A 64 -5.24 -6.91 3.62
C VAL A 64 -5.19 -6.25 4.98
N ASN A 65 -5.61 -4.99 5.07
CA ASN A 65 -5.88 -4.36 6.36
C ASN A 65 -6.91 -5.20 7.14
N SER A 66 -6.67 -5.44 8.42
CA SER A 66 -7.57 -6.24 9.27
C SER A 66 -9.00 -5.70 9.34
N GLN A 67 -9.21 -4.40 9.11
CA GLN A 67 -10.51 -3.74 9.06
C GLN A 67 -11.20 -3.86 7.69
N SER A 68 -10.45 -4.15 6.61
CA SER A 68 -10.96 -4.25 5.24
C SER A 68 -11.37 -5.68 4.84
N VAL A 69 -11.19 -6.67 5.72
CA VAL A 69 -11.34 -8.10 5.37
C VAL A 69 -12.72 -8.42 4.81
N ASP A 70 -13.78 -8.04 5.52
CA ASP A 70 -15.15 -8.37 5.12
C ASP A 70 -15.56 -7.64 3.84
N GLU A 71 -15.07 -6.41 3.66
CA GLU A 71 -15.36 -5.61 2.48
C GLU A 71 -14.67 -6.16 1.24
N ILE A 72 -13.41 -6.57 1.35
CA ILE A 72 -12.67 -7.22 0.25
C ILE A 72 -13.31 -8.55 -0.13
N ILE A 73 -13.71 -9.37 0.85
CA ILE A 73 -14.42 -10.63 0.56
C ILE A 73 -15.73 -10.34 -0.19
N LYS A 74 -16.55 -9.41 0.31
CA LYS A 74 -17.79 -8.99 -0.36
C LYS A 74 -17.53 -8.48 -1.78
N LEU A 75 -16.48 -7.68 -1.96
CA LEU A 75 -16.14 -7.08 -3.24
C LEU A 75 -15.70 -8.14 -4.25
N ILE A 76 -14.83 -9.09 -3.85
CA ILE A 76 -14.40 -10.20 -4.71
C ILE A 76 -15.61 -11.09 -5.05
N SER A 77 -16.43 -11.47 -4.05
CA SER A 77 -17.62 -12.28 -4.27
C SER A 77 -18.65 -11.62 -5.20
N LYS A 78 -18.78 -10.29 -5.14
CA LYS A 78 -19.64 -9.53 -6.06
C LYS A 78 -19.26 -9.73 -7.53
N TYR A 79 -17.96 -9.89 -7.84
CA TYR A 79 -17.48 -10.09 -9.20
C TYR A 79 -17.41 -11.58 -9.60
N ASP A 80 -17.39 -12.51 -8.65
CA ASP A 80 -17.45 -13.95 -8.91
C ASP A 80 -18.90 -14.45 -9.05
N LEU A 81 -19.58 -13.99 -10.12
CA LEU A 81 -20.99 -14.30 -10.38
C LEU A 81 -21.27 -15.81 -10.51
N ARG A 82 -20.28 -16.60 -10.91
CA ARG A 82 -20.38 -18.05 -11.10
C ARG A 82 -20.04 -18.84 -9.83
N GLN A 83 -19.69 -18.15 -8.73
CA GLN A 83 -19.30 -18.76 -7.46
C GLN A 83 -18.21 -19.83 -7.64
N THR A 84 -17.20 -19.49 -8.44
CA THR A 84 -16.09 -20.39 -8.78
C THR A 84 -14.94 -20.33 -7.78
N LEU A 85 -14.98 -19.36 -6.86
CA LEU A 85 -13.95 -19.10 -5.87
C LEU A 85 -14.36 -19.56 -4.47
N SER A 86 -13.41 -20.21 -3.79
CA SER A 86 -13.44 -20.42 -2.34
C SER A 86 -12.57 -19.37 -1.67
N ILE A 87 -13.19 -18.53 -0.86
CA ILE A 87 -12.55 -17.41 -0.17
C ILE A 87 -12.63 -17.67 1.33
N SER A 88 -11.48 -17.63 2.02
CA SER A 88 -11.41 -17.89 3.46
C SER A 88 -10.33 -17.06 4.12
N ILE A 89 -10.49 -16.76 5.41
CA ILE A 89 -9.43 -16.10 6.20
C ILE A 89 -8.44 -17.17 6.65
N ALA A 90 -7.15 -17.00 6.34
CA ALA A 90 -6.08 -17.87 6.83
C ALA A 90 -5.76 -17.54 8.30
N LYS A 91 -6.60 -18.04 9.21
CA LYS A 91 -6.55 -17.74 10.66
C LYS A 91 -5.29 -18.26 11.34
N ASP A 92 -4.58 -19.19 10.72
CA ASP A 92 -3.34 -19.79 11.19
C ASP A 92 -2.10 -18.98 10.82
N ILE A 93 -2.22 -17.96 9.97
CA ILE A 93 -1.09 -17.11 9.57
C ILE A 93 -1.07 -15.82 10.40
N ASN A 94 0.09 -15.51 10.96
CA ASN A 94 0.42 -14.19 11.48
C ASN A 94 1.24 -13.41 10.46
N THR A 95 1.00 -12.10 10.40
CA THR A 95 1.73 -11.18 9.53
C THR A 95 2.54 -10.21 10.37
N PHE A 96 3.79 -10.03 10.01
CA PHE A 96 4.69 -9.03 10.58
C PHE A 96 5.26 -8.15 9.48
N CYS A 97 5.60 -6.92 9.88
CA CYS A 97 6.29 -5.98 9.03
C CYS A 97 7.42 -5.34 9.82
N ILE A 98 8.62 -5.35 9.27
CA ILE A 98 9.83 -4.83 9.91
C ILE A 98 10.60 -3.97 8.91
N LEU A 99 11.52 -3.13 9.41
CA LEU A 99 12.40 -2.36 8.53
C LEU A 99 13.34 -3.31 7.79
N TYR A 100 13.61 -3.00 6.52
CA TYR A 100 14.56 -3.80 5.75
C TYR A 100 15.94 -3.83 6.41
N ASN A 101 16.37 -2.70 6.99
CA ASN A 101 17.66 -2.55 7.63
C ASN A 101 17.78 -3.27 8.99
N ASP A 102 16.67 -3.72 9.57
CA ASP A 102 16.67 -4.50 10.81
C ASP A 102 16.84 -6.01 10.54
N LEU A 103 16.91 -6.41 9.26
CA LEU A 103 17.15 -7.81 8.91
C LEU A 103 18.59 -8.24 9.22
N PRO A 104 18.78 -9.51 9.61
CA PRO A 104 20.10 -10.13 9.57
C PRO A 104 20.70 -10.10 8.16
N ALA A 105 22.00 -9.88 8.05
CA ALA A 105 22.72 -9.80 6.77
C ALA A 105 22.53 -11.05 5.88
N SER A 106 22.41 -12.23 6.49
CA SER A 106 22.11 -13.48 5.77
C SER A 106 20.75 -13.40 5.06
N VAL A 107 19.72 -12.87 5.72
CA VAL A 107 18.38 -12.71 5.13
C VAL A 107 18.39 -11.66 4.04
N MET A 108 19.10 -10.55 4.23
CA MET A 108 19.26 -9.54 3.18
C MET A 108 19.93 -10.12 1.93
N THR A 109 20.96 -10.96 2.11
CA THR A 109 21.66 -11.65 1.03
C THR A 109 20.71 -12.60 0.30
N ASP A 110 19.97 -13.43 1.03
CA ASP A 110 18.99 -14.34 0.44
C ASP A 110 17.87 -13.58 -0.28
N LEU A 111 17.36 -12.47 0.27
CA LEU A 111 16.34 -11.64 -0.38
C LEU A 111 16.86 -10.93 -1.63
N SER A 112 18.16 -10.64 -1.70
CA SER A 112 18.77 -10.08 -2.91
C SER A 112 18.85 -11.11 -4.04
N LYS A 113 18.99 -12.39 -3.69
CA LYS A 113 19.05 -13.52 -4.62
C LYS A 113 17.67 -14.05 -4.98
N TYR A 114 16.77 -14.11 -4.01
CA TYR A 114 15.42 -14.65 -4.10
C TYR A 114 14.42 -13.57 -3.70
N LYS A 115 13.49 -13.22 -4.60
CA LYS A 115 12.45 -12.21 -4.31
C LYS A 115 11.56 -12.57 -3.11
N ILE A 116 11.39 -13.87 -2.86
CA ILE A 116 10.66 -14.45 -1.72
C ILE A 116 11.47 -15.63 -1.19
N ILE A 117 11.78 -15.61 0.11
CA ILE A 117 12.28 -16.76 0.87
C ILE A 117 11.06 -17.44 1.48
N LYS A 118 10.87 -18.73 1.25
CA LYS A 118 9.69 -19.46 1.77
C LYS A 118 9.98 -20.92 2.07
N ASP A 119 9.19 -21.48 2.97
CA ASP A 119 9.02 -22.92 3.18
C ASP A 119 7.52 -23.25 3.33
N ASN A 120 7.17 -24.40 3.91
CA ASN A 120 5.77 -24.76 4.16
C ASN A 120 5.09 -23.95 5.28
N ASN A 121 5.86 -23.22 6.10
CA ASN A 121 5.42 -22.55 7.30
C ASN A 121 5.50 -21.02 7.22
N PHE A 122 6.34 -20.46 6.34
CA PHE A 122 6.54 -19.02 6.24
C PHE A 122 6.83 -18.50 4.83
N PHE A 123 6.60 -17.20 4.67
CA PHE A 123 7.05 -16.36 3.55
C PHE A 123 7.76 -15.13 4.12
N ILE A 124 8.97 -14.84 3.65
CA ILE A 124 9.72 -13.62 3.94
C ILE A 124 10.02 -12.96 2.60
N PHE A 125 9.62 -11.71 2.42
CA PHE A 125 9.80 -11.01 1.15
C PHE A 125 9.88 -9.50 1.36
N SER A 126 10.57 -8.83 0.43
CA SER A 126 10.59 -7.36 0.43
C SER A 126 9.20 -6.81 0.13
N ASP A 127 8.80 -5.76 0.84
CA ASP A 127 7.53 -5.10 0.58
C ASP A 127 7.47 -4.62 -0.89
N PRO A 128 6.47 -5.05 -1.69
CA PRO A 128 6.46 -4.79 -3.12
C PRO A 128 6.29 -3.32 -3.49
N ARG A 129 5.89 -2.46 -2.55
CA ARG A 129 5.67 -1.03 -2.82
C ARG A 129 6.95 -0.27 -3.07
N LYS A 130 8.05 -0.68 -2.42
CA LYS A 130 9.35 -0.01 -2.56
C LYS A 130 10.48 -0.97 -2.19
N ALA A 131 11.49 -1.05 -3.05
CA ALA A 131 12.67 -1.88 -2.81
C ALA A 131 13.44 -1.42 -1.56
N ARG A 132 13.95 -2.40 -0.79
CA ARG A 132 14.84 -2.20 0.37
C ARG A 132 14.31 -1.21 1.42
N TYR A 133 12.98 -1.21 1.62
CA TYR A 133 12.30 -0.32 2.55
C TYR A 133 11.73 -1.08 3.75
N LEU A 134 10.75 -1.95 3.50
CA LEU A 134 10.17 -2.84 4.51
C LEU A 134 10.27 -4.29 4.06
N VAL A 135 10.11 -5.19 5.02
CA VAL A 135 10.04 -6.63 4.81
C VAL A 135 8.75 -7.14 5.41
N ARG A 136 8.12 -8.07 4.68
CA ARG A 136 6.91 -8.78 5.08
C ARG A 136 7.28 -10.18 5.50
N ILE A 137 6.72 -10.60 6.62
CA ILE A 137 6.89 -11.95 7.15
C ILE A 137 5.51 -12.51 7.43
N TRP A 138 5.13 -13.55 6.69
CA TRP A 138 3.91 -14.31 6.94
C TRP A 138 4.33 -15.65 7.49
N VAL A 139 3.87 -16.02 8.68
CA VAL A 139 4.32 -17.24 9.36
C VAL A 139 3.14 -17.93 10.02
N ASN A 140 3.12 -19.26 9.97
CA ASN A 140 2.16 -20.05 10.72
C ASN A 140 2.33 -19.77 12.22
N LYS A 141 1.23 -19.49 12.92
CA LYS A 141 1.21 -19.17 14.36
C LYS A 141 1.95 -20.18 15.20
N LYS A 142 1.91 -21.47 14.83
CA LYS A 142 2.59 -22.56 15.55
C LYS A 142 4.11 -22.56 15.35
N ASN A 143 4.60 -21.86 14.32
CA ASN A 143 5.98 -21.90 13.83
C ASN A 143 6.72 -20.57 14.02
N ILE A 144 6.14 -19.60 14.72
CA ILE A 144 6.80 -18.30 14.97
C ILE A 144 8.18 -18.49 15.63
N LYS A 145 8.27 -19.39 16.61
CA LYS A 145 9.53 -19.70 17.32
C LYS A 145 10.55 -20.47 16.47
N SER A 146 10.10 -21.10 15.39
CA SER A 146 10.96 -21.85 14.47
C SER A 146 11.31 -21.05 13.21
N LEU A 147 10.99 -19.76 13.18
CA LEU A 147 11.36 -18.91 12.05
C LEU A 147 12.90 -18.88 11.95
N PRO A 148 13.47 -19.17 10.78
CA PRO A 148 14.91 -19.14 10.63
C PRO A 148 15.46 -17.72 10.81
N TYR A 149 16.78 -17.63 11.01
CA TYR A 149 17.54 -16.38 11.01
C TYR A 149 17.40 -15.46 12.23
N ASN A 150 16.77 -15.90 13.33
CA ASN A 150 16.63 -15.09 14.56
C ASN A 150 16.12 -13.67 14.30
N ILE A 151 15.15 -13.54 13.39
CA ILE A 151 14.61 -12.24 13.01
C ILE A 151 13.84 -11.64 14.19
N ASN A 152 14.16 -10.40 14.56
CA ASN A 152 13.34 -9.66 15.51
C ASN A 152 12.03 -9.24 14.84
N LEU A 153 10.93 -9.85 15.27
CA LEU A 153 9.59 -9.57 14.75
C LEU A 153 8.94 -8.35 15.40
N ASP A 154 9.52 -7.83 16.48
CA ASP A 154 9.03 -6.64 17.17
C ASP A 154 9.55 -5.39 16.45
N SER A 155 8.69 -4.79 15.64
CA SER A 155 8.93 -3.47 15.09
C SER A 155 7.94 -2.48 15.67
N SER A 156 8.47 -1.34 16.13
CA SER A 156 7.64 -0.24 16.63
C SER A 156 6.73 0.28 15.52
N SER A 157 5.42 0.31 15.78
CA SER A 157 4.43 0.88 14.85
C SER A 157 4.76 2.34 14.51
N LYS A 158 5.33 3.08 15.46
CA LYS A 158 5.81 4.46 15.30
C LYS A 158 6.95 4.54 14.28
N LEU A 159 7.94 3.65 14.38
CA LEU A 159 9.07 3.62 13.45
C LEU A 159 8.60 3.25 12.04
N LEU A 160 7.74 2.24 11.91
CA LEU A 160 7.18 1.85 10.61
C LEU A 160 6.32 2.97 9.98
N ASN A 161 5.56 3.71 10.81
CA ASN A 161 4.80 4.88 10.38
C ASN A 161 5.71 6.01 9.91
N LEU A 162 6.75 6.31 10.67
CA LEU A 162 7.74 7.32 10.29
C LEU A 162 8.40 6.97 8.95
N GLU A 163 8.77 5.71 8.75
CA GLU A 163 9.45 5.23 7.55
C GLU A 163 8.51 5.34 6.32
N ARG A 164 7.23 4.98 6.43
CA ARG A 164 6.30 5.11 5.28
C ARG A 164 6.09 6.56 4.91
N ILE A 165 6.00 7.44 5.91
CA ILE A 165 5.79 8.87 5.70
C ILE A 165 7.01 9.48 5.02
N LYS A 166 8.23 9.16 5.47
CA LYS A 166 9.48 9.61 4.82
C LYS A 166 9.59 9.17 3.36
N ASN A 167 8.99 8.02 3.02
CA ASN A 167 9.01 7.48 1.67
C ASN A 167 7.81 7.88 0.80
N SER A 168 6.96 8.82 1.27
CA SER A 168 5.72 9.24 0.58
C SER A 168 4.75 8.08 0.27
N ILE A 169 4.72 7.07 1.16
CA ILE A 169 3.89 5.88 1.03
C ILE A 169 2.63 6.04 1.89
N PRO A 170 1.43 6.08 1.29
CA PRO A 170 0.20 6.26 2.03
C PRO A 170 -0.12 5.03 2.88
N ASP A 171 -0.85 5.29 3.95
CA ASP A 171 -1.74 4.34 4.55
C ASP A 171 -3.15 4.48 3.99
N SER A 172 -3.56 3.56 3.12
CA SER A 172 -4.87 3.63 2.48
C SER A 172 -6.07 3.58 3.43
N SER A 173 -5.90 3.13 4.67
CA SER A 173 -6.96 3.17 5.70
C SER A 173 -7.08 4.51 6.43
N ILE A 174 -6.09 5.39 6.28
CA ILE A 174 -6.01 6.69 6.97
C ILE A 174 -5.99 7.84 5.96
N ASP A 175 -5.16 7.70 4.93
CA ASP A 175 -4.83 8.76 3.98
C ASP A 175 -5.82 8.83 2.80
N LEU A 176 -6.42 7.68 2.43
CA LEU A 176 -7.34 7.57 1.30
C LEU A 176 -8.79 7.43 1.77
N GLU A 177 -9.69 8.08 1.05
CA GLU A 177 -11.13 7.89 1.16
C GLU A 177 -11.65 6.99 0.03
N LYS A 178 -12.37 5.92 0.38
CA LYS A 178 -13.03 5.02 -0.56
C LYS A 178 -14.04 5.75 -1.42
N GLU A 179 -14.17 5.32 -2.67
CA GLU A 179 -15.07 5.89 -3.70
C GLU A 179 -14.81 7.37 -4.06
N LYS A 180 -13.89 8.05 -3.38
CA LYS A 180 -13.55 9.47 -3.61
C LYS A 180 -12.14 9.65 -4.15
N SER A 181 -11.17 8.92 -3.60
CA SER A 181 -9.74 9.10 -3.91
C SER A 181 -9.39 8.56 -5.29
N PHE A 182 -8.51 9.27 -6.01
CA PHE A 182 -7.86 8.77 -7.23
C PHE A 182 -6.46 8.29 -6.86
N ILE A 183 -6.14 7.03 -7.16
CA ILE A 183 -4.92 6.38 -6.67
C ILE A 183 -3.60 7.05 -7.14
N LEU A 184 -3.60 7.70 -8.32
CA LEU A 184 -2.44 8.43 -8.84
C LEU A 184 -2.11 9.69 -8.02
N ASN A 185 -3.10 10.29 -7.37
CA ASN A 185 -2.85 11.38 -6.43
C ASN A 185 -2.08 10.90 -5.18
N PHE A 186 -2.08 9.59 -4.92
CA PHE A 186 -1.48 8.94 -3.74
C PHE A 186 -0.28 8.06 -4.11
N ASN A 187 0.40 8.37 -5.22
CA ASN A 187 1.64 7.73 -5.67
C ASN A 187 1.53 6.24 -6.05
N PHE A 188 0.33 5.68 -6.29
CA PHE A 188 0.21 4.24 -6.64
C PHE A 188 1.00 3.85 -7.90
N ASP A 189 1.20 4.78 -8.83
CA ASP A 189 2.09 4.65 -10.00
C ASP A 189 3.57 4.48 -9.62
N LYS A 190 4.00 5.06 -8.51
CA LYS A 190 5.38 4.99 -7.98
C LYS A 190 5.58 3.87 -6.96
N LEU A 191 4.51 3.19 -6.59
CA LEU A 191 4.50 2.14 -5.57
C LEU A 191 4.30 0.75 -6.18
N ASN A 192 4.66 0.57 -7.44
CA ASN A 192 4.49 -0.68 -8.17
C ASN A 192 3.06 -1.25 -8.05
N ALA A 193 2.03 -0.39 -8.00
CA ALA A 193 0.65 -0.81 -7.78
C ALA A 193 -0.17 -0.92 -9.07
N ILE A 194 0.37 -0.41 -10.18
CA ILE A 194 -0.35 -0.25 -11.45
C ILE A 194 0.55 -0.75 -12.56
N SER A 195 0.01 -1.59 -13.44
CA SER A 195 0.62 -1.86 -14.73
C SER A 195 -0.12 -1.06 -15.79
N PHE A 196 0.60 -0.20 -16.51
CA PHE A 196 0.06 0.55 -17.65
C PHE A 196 0.10 -0.25 -18.96
N ASN A 197 0.77 -1.42 -18.94
CA ASN A 197 0.98 -2.27 -20.12
C ASN A 197 0.13 -3.56 -20.09
N LYS A 198 -0.68 -3.76 -19.04
CA LYS A 198 -1.59 -4.91 -18.96
C LYS A 198 -2.90 -4.68 -19.73
N GLY A 199 -3.63 -5.76 -19.93
CA GLY A 199 -5.00 -5.74 -20.48
C GLY A 199 -6.01 -5.01 -19.58
N CYS A 200 -7.26 -4.97 -20.04
CA CYS A 200 -8.32 -4.19 -19.40
C CYS A 200 -8.61 -4.60 -17.96
N TYR A 201 -8.85 -3.62 -17.09
CA TYR A 201 -9.34 -3.85 -15.73
C TYR A 201 -10.35 -2.78 -15.30
N ILE A 202 -11.14 -3.05 -14.25
CA ILE A 202 -12.18 -2.13 -13.75
C ILE A 202 -11.56 -0.79 -13.32
N GLY A 203 -12.08 0.32 -13.87
CA GLY A 203 -11.59 1.66 -13.54
C GLY A 203 -10.31 2.08 -14.27
N GLN A 204 -9.80 1.28 -15.21
CA GLN A 204 -8.59 1.58 -15.98
C GLN A 204 -8.70 2.87 -16.79
N GLU A 205 -9.87 3.17 -17.37
CA GLU A 205 -10.02 4.31 -18.29
C GLU A 205 -9.63 5.63 -17.63
N ASN A 206 -10.18 5.92 -16.45
CA ASN A 206 -9.85 7.16 -15.73
C ASN A 206 -8.40 7.17 -15.24
N THR A 207 -7.88 6.03 -14.79
CA THR A 207 -6.47 5.90 -14.37
C THR A 207 -5.52 6.17 -15.54
N SER A 208 -5.79 5.60 -16.71
CA SER A 208 -4.98 5.78 -17.92
C SER A 208 -5.10 7.21 -18.46
N ARG A 209 -6.32 7.78 -18.45
CA ARG A 209 -6.54 9.18 -18.83
C ARG A 209 -5.71 10.11 -17.95
N GLN A 210 -5.71 9.92 -16.63
CA GLN A 210 -4.89 10.74 -15.71
C GLN A 210 -3.39 10.59 -15.95
N ASN A 211 -2.91 9.39 -16.30
CA ASN A 211 -1.49 9.15 -16.59
C ASN A 211 -1.02 9.83 -17.90
N TYR A 212 -1.79 9.72 -18.98
CA TYR A 212 -1.35 10.14 -20.32
C TYR A 212 -1.84 11.52 -20.75
N ARG A 213 -3.02 11.96 -20.29
CA ARG A 213 -3.72 13.14 -20.84
C ARG A 213 -4.26 14.10 -19.77
N GLY A 214 -4.43 13.64 -18.55
CA GLY A 214 -5.03 14.39 -17.46
C GLY A 214 -3.99 15.19 -16.69
N LYS A 215 -4.30 16.46 -16.39
CA LYS A 215 -3.51 17.21 -15.40
C LYS A 215 -3.86 16.70 -14.01
N ILE A 216 -2.99 15.86 -13.44
CA ILE A 216 -3.04 15.53 -12.01
C ILE A 216 -3.00 16.85 -11.24
N LYS A 217 -4.03 17.12 -10.43
CA LYS A 217 -4.17 18.40 -9.71
C LYS A 217 -3.51 18.38 -8.34
N TYR A 218 -3.43 17.20 -7.72
CA TYR A 218 -2.92 17.01 -6.37
C TYR A 218 -1.93 15.86 -6.32
N LEU A 219 -0.89 16.01 -5.50
CA LEU A 219 0.16 15.04 -5.28
C LEU A 219 0.34 14.83 -3.78
N LEU A 220 0.37 13.56 -3.37
CA LEU A 220 0.77 13.19 -2.02
C LEU A 220 2.28 13.44 -1.86
N LYS A 221 2.62 14.25 -0.86
CA LYS A 221 3.99 14.64 -0.55
C LYS A 221 4.31 14.42 0.91
N THR A 222 5.55 14.01 1.16
CA THR A 222 6.14 14.11 2.49
C THR A 222 6.41 15.58 2.80
N ILE A 223 6.03 15.98 4.01
CA ILE A 223 6.29 17.30 4.57
C ILE A 223 7.04 17.15 5.89
N MET A 224 7.93 18.08 6.17
CA MET A 224 8.64 18.20 7.45
C MET A 224 8.10 19.40 8.21
N LEU A 225 7.73 19.20 9.47
CA LEU A 225 7.39 20.28 10.38
C LEU A 225 8.59 21.20 10.55
N VAL A 226 8.39 22.48 10.27
CA VAL A 226 9.35 23.56 10.52
C VAL A 226 9.05 24.22 11.85
N ASP A 227 7.77 24.51 12.09
CA ASP A 227 7.29 25.12 13.33
C ASP A 227 5.80 24.81 13.56
N GLY A 228 5.38 24.83 14.82
CA GLY A 228 3.99 24.60 15.22
C GLY A 228 3.63 23.13 15.46
N ILE A 229 2.36 22.79 15.23
CA ILE A 229 1.81 21.43 15.47
C ILE A 229 1.10 20.97 14.20
N PHE A 230 1.20 19.67 13.88
CA PHE A 230 0.43 19.10 12.78
C PHE A 230 -1.08 19.27 13.04
N PRO A 231 -1.86 19.77 12.07
CA PRO A 231 -3.31 19.79 12.19
C PRO A 231 -3.87 18.36 12.09
N GLU A 232 -5.14 18.19 12.45
CA GLU A 232 -5.81 16.90 12.37
C GLU A 232 -5.84 16.34 10.94
N ILE A 233 -5.90 15.02 10.84
CA ILE A 233 -6.02 14.31 9.56
C ILE A 233 -7.27 14.82 8.83
N ASN A 234 -7.12 15.06 7.52
CA ASN A 234 -8.13 15.65 6.64
C ASN A 234 -8.41 17.14 6.83
N THR A 235 -7.66 17.85 7.69
CA THR A 235 -7.73 19.31 7.76
C THR A 235 -7.33 19.94 6.42
N GLU A 236 -8.13 20.87 5.92
CA GLU A 236 -7.80 21.65 4.74
C GLU A 236 -6.69 22.65 5.03
N LEU A 237 -5.70 22.72 4.13
CA LEU A 237 -4.55 23.60 4.28
C LEU A 237 -4.73 24.81 3.39
N PHE A 238 -4.62 26.01 3.97
CA PHE A 238 -4.76 27.29 3.28
C PHE A 238 -3.51 28.13 3.39
N SER A 239 -3.09 28.76 2.29
CA SER A 239 -2.02 29.76 2.24
C SER A 239 -2.50 30.90 1.36
N GLU A 240 -2.33 32.14 1.81
CA GLU A 240 -2.77 33.34 1.07
C GLU A 240 -4.26 33.28 0.68
N LYS A 241 -5.11 32.80 1.59
CA LYS A 241 -6.56 32.57 1.42
C LYS A 241 -6.92 31.53 0.36
N GLN A 242 -5.95 30.81 -0.20
CA GLN A 242 -6.19 29.74 -1.17
C GLN A 242 -5.98 28.37 -0.53
N LYS A 243 -6.91 27.44 -0.76
CA LYS A 243 -6.71 26.03 -0.39
C LYS A 243 -5.53 25.47 -1.19
N ILE A 244 -4.47 25.06 -0.51
CA ILE A 244 -3.27 24.46 -1.11
C ILE A 244 -3.22 22.95 -0.99
N GLY A 245 -4.04 22.34 -0.12
CA GLY A 245 -4.03 20.90 0.07
C GLY A 245 -4.88 20.44 1.23
N VAL A 246 -4.64 19.20 1.66
CA VAL A 246 -5.30 18.53 2.77
C VAL A 246 -4.26 17.74 3.57
N MET A 247 -4.26 17.89 4.88
CA MET A 247 -3.40 17.12 5.77
C MET A 247 -3.81 15.64 5.75
N LYS A 248 -2.83 14.74 5.76
CA LYS A 248 -3.04 13.30 5.88
C LYS A 248 -2.35 12.82 7.16
N SER A 249 -1.82 11.62 7.19
CA SER A 249 -1.14 11.11 8.39
C SER A 249 0.16 11.86 8.72
N HIS A 250 0.54 11.84 9.99
CA HIS A 250 1.83 12.35 10.47
C HIS A 250 2.41 11.45 11.55
N GLU A 251 3.73 11.55 11.73
CA GLU A 251 4.49 10.86 12.78
C GLU A 251 5.72 11.71 13.11
N GLU A 252 5.89 12.02 14.39
CA GLU A 252 6.93 12.94 14.87
C GLU A 252 6.94 14.27 14.09
N LYS A 253 8.08 14.63 13.46
CA LYS A 253 8.25 15.85 12.66
C LYS A 253 7.93 15.68 11.18
N TYR A 254 7.42 14.53 10.75
CA TYR A 254 7.11 14.25 9.35
C TYR A 254 5.62 14.00 9.15
N GLY A 255 5.10 14.44 8.02
CA GLY A 255 3.71 14.24 7.64
C GLY A 255 3.56 13.89 6.17
N LEU A 256 2.40 13.38 5.81
CA LEU A 256 1.91 13.32 4.45
C LEU A 256 0.85 14.41 4.27
N ALA A 257 0.94 15.12 3.15
CA ALA A 257 -0.10 16.05 2.74
C ALA A 257 -0.42 15.84 1.27
N LEU A 258 -1.71 15.91 0.94
CA LEU A 258 -2.17 15.91 -0.43
C LEU A 258 -2.21 17.38 -0.91
N LEU A 259 -1.19 17.79 -1.65
CA LEU A 259 -0.96 19.19 -2.03
C LEU A 259 -1.27 19.43 -3.50
N LYS A 260 -1.77 20.62 -3.85
CA LYS A 260 -1.85 21.08 -5.23
C LYS A 260 -0.45 21.04 -5.88
N VAL A 261 -0.36 20.74 -7.17
CA VAL A 261 0.92 20.60 -7.89
C VAL A 261 1.87 21.79 -7.65
N ASP A 262 1.38 23.02 -7.68
CA ASP A 262 2.22 24.22 -7.48
C ASP A 262 2.76 24.37 -6.05
N SER A 263 2.07 23.76 -5.08
CA SER A 263 2.48 23.73 -3.66
C SER A 263 3.24 22.45 -3.30
N ALA A 264 3.27 21.45 -4.18
CA ALA A 264 3.97 20.18 -4.02
C ALA A 264 5.44 20.21 -4.49
N LYS A 265 5.98 21.39 -4.84
CA LYS A 265 7.37 21.56 -5.26
C LYS A 265 8.32 21.31 -4.09
N LYS A 266 9.38 20.54 -4.34
CA LYS A 266 10.40 20.21 -3.35
C LYS A 266 11.03 21.47 -2.76
N ASP A 267 11.38 21.41 -1.48
CA ASP A 267 12.00 22.48 -0.69
C ASP A 267 11.14 23.73 -0.47
N LYS A 268 9.92 23.76 -1.00
CA LYS A 268 8.97 24.85 -0.75
C LYS A 268 8.58 24.86 0.74
N ILE A 269 8.73 26.00 1.39
CA ILE A 269 8.26 26.25 2.74
C ILE A 269 6.92 26.96 2.63
N LEU A 270 5.92 26.45 3.35
CA LEU A 270 4.57 26.99 3.36
C LEU A 270 4.17 27.31 4.81
N ALA A 271 3.60 28.50 5.00
CA ALA A 271 2.97 28.91 6.25
C ALA A 271 1.46 28.90 6.02
N LEU A 272 0.71 28.29 6.95
CA LEU A 272 -0.73 28.24 6.81
C LEU A 272 -1.41 29.43 7.45
N ASP A 273 -2.50 29.86 6.82
CA ASP A 273 -3.37 30.86 7.38
C ASP A 273 -4.03 30.32 8.65
N LYS A 274 -4.08 31.14 9.71
CA LYS A 274 -4.87 30.90 10.94
C LYS A 274 -4.49 29.68 11.79
N ILE A 275 -3.52 28.87 11.36
CA ILE A 275 -3.02 27.73 12.12
C ILE A 275 -1.51 27.94 12.31
N ASN A 276 -1.02 27.81 13.54
CA ASN A 276 0.42 27.80 13.79
C ASN A 276 1.02 26.47 13.30
N PHE A 277 1.23 26.39 11.99
CA PHE A 277 1.79 25.23 11.31
C PHE A 277 2.55 25.69 10.08
N ARG A 278 3.87 25.48 10.10
CA ARG A 278 4.77 25.72 8.99
C ARG A 278 5.46 24.42 8.63
N PHE A 279 5.55 24.14 7.33
CA PHE A 279 6.20 22.92 6.86
C PHE A 279 7.04 23.15 5.62
N LYS A 280 7.98 22.23 5.39
CA LYS A 280 8.81 22.14 4.20
C LYS A 280 8.43 20.88 3.42
N VAL A 281 8.23 20.99 2.10
CA VAL A 281 8.03 19.83 1.23
C VAL A 281 9.35 19.13 0.97
N ILE A 282 9.40 17.80 1.14
CA ILE A 282 10.61 16.97 0.96
C ILE A 282 10.63 16.29 -0.42
#